data_AF-A0A4S2LBZ1-F1
#
_entry.id   AF-A0A4S2LBZ1-F1
#
_cell.length_a   1.000
_cell.length_b   1.000
_cell.length_c   1.000
_cell.angle_alpha   90.00
_cell.angle_beta   90.00
_cell.angle_gamma   90.00
#
_symmetry.space_group_name_H-M   'P 1'
#
loop_
_entity.id
_entity.type
_entity.pdbx_description
1 polymer ?
#
loop_
_entity_poly.entity_id
_entity_poly.type
_entity_poly.pdbx_seq_one_letter_code
_entity_poly.pdbx_strand_id
1 'polypeptide(L)'
;MFRLSLLLLGLSVITGFSLSYLAYQIIATVVDPKGSELPLDEKYDVISGTDHLLMEARLCIFVEKAFKRGKMLHKLQFTCDLHGRRDEKAVLGVHFRKDQFTYLKVSANNSGLGQEIMRTTKPIPQMFGLKQVSAQRETKSNMTTEKPKAGAETGRNLCLSTLVLIILNIIR
;
A
#
# COMPACT_ATOMS: atom_id res chain seq x y z
N MET A 1 -39.77 -24.87 31.40
CA MET A 1 -39.69 -23.78 30.40
C MET A 1 -38.36 -23.06 30.53
N PHE A 2 -37.61 -23.02 29.42
CA PHE A 2 -36.53 -22.08 29.08
C PHE A 2 -35.30 -21.92 29.98
N ARG A 3 -34.39 -22.91 29.99
CA ARG A 3 -32.94 -22.68 30.19
C ARG A 3 -32.09 -23.69 29.42
N LEU A 4 -32.12 -23.66 28.09
CA LEU A 4 -31.18 -24.44 27.28
C LEU A 4 -31.00 -23.91 25.83
N SER A 5 -31.03 -22.59 25.61
CA SER A 5 -30.98 -22.08 24.22
C SER A 5 -30.27 -20.74 24.01
N LEU A 6 -29.43 -20.30 24.95
CA LEU A 6 -28.72 -19.00 24.81
C LEU A 6 -27.19 -19.10 24.77
N LEU A 7 -26.62 -20.30 24.71
CA LEU A 7 -25.16 -20.52 24.64
C LEU A 7 -24.65 -20.90 23.23
N LEU A 8 -25.56 -21.09 22.27
CA LEU A 8 -25.21 -21.50 20.89
C LEU A 8 -25.41 -20.41 19.84
N LEU A 9 -25.91 -19.22 20.21
CA LEU A 9 -26.11 -18.08 19.30
C LEU A 9 -25.04 -16.99 19.39
N GLY A 10 -24.08 -17.12 20.31
CA GLY A 10 -22.97 -16.17 20.48
C GLY A 10 -21.64 -16.58 19.82
N LEU A 11 -21.60 -17.72 19.14
CA LEU A 11 -20.36 -18.31 18.59
C LEU A 11 -20.31 -18.34 17.05
N SER A 12 -21.37 -17.92 16.37
CA SER A 12 -21.33 -17.73 14.92
C SER A 12 -20.99 -16.29 14.59
N VAL A 13 -19.95 -16.13 13.75
CA VAL A 13 -19.52 -14.88 13.09
C VAL A 13 -18.54 -14.00 13.86
N ILE A 14 -17.47 -14.60 14.41
CA ILE A 14 -16.14 -13.99 14.28
C ILE A 14 -15.26 -14.99 13.54
N THR A 15 -15.67 -15.37 12.33
CA THR A 15 -14.68 -15.79 11.34
C THR A 15 -13.88 -14.54 11.02
N GLY A 16 -12.82 -14.32 11.78
CA GLY A 16 -11.80 -13.35 11.46
C GLY A 16 -11.23 -13.71 10.09
N PHE A 17 -11.82 -13.12 9.04
CA PHE A 17 -11.14 -12.94 7.78
C PHE A 17 -9.93 -12.07 8.09
N SER A 18 -8.81 -12.70 8.43
CA SER A 18 -7.52 -12.04 8.50
C SER A 18 -7.29 -11.41 7.13
N LEU A 19 -7.55 -10.10 7.03
CA LEU A 19 -7.42 -9.33 5.81
C LEU A 19 -5.95 -9.39 5.40
N SER A 20 -5.64 -10.31 4.50
CA SER A 20 -4.27 -10.63 4.15
C SER A 20 -3.93 -9.89 2.87
N TYR A 21 -2.80 -9.18 2.87
CA TYR A 21 -2.34 -8.42 1.72
C TYR A 21 -1.19 -9.12 0.99
N LEU A 22 -1.13 -8.90 -0.32
CA LEU A 22 -0.04 -9.27 -1.20
C LEU A 22 0.73 -7.98 -1.54
N ALA A 23 1.94 -7.87 -1.01
CA ALA A 23 2.76 -6.66 -1.14
C ALA A 23 3.78 -6.79 -2.28
N TYR A 24 3.89 -5.72 -3.07
CA TYR A 24 4.91 -5.52 -4.09
C TYR A 24 5.67 -4.24 -3.80
N GLN A 25 6.98 -4.30 -3.98
CA GLN A 25 7.85 -3.14 -3.99
C GLN A 25 8.14 -2.77 -5.44
N ILE A 26 7.85 -1.54 -5.81
CA ILE A 26 8.18 -0.94 -7.09
C ILE A 26 9.38 -0.02 -6.89
N ILE A 27 10.45 -0.24 -7.65
CA ILE A 27 11.63 0.63 -7.66
C ILE A 27 11.73 1.26 -9.03
N ALA A 28 11.76 2.59 -9.09
CA ALA A 28 11.71 3.31 -10.36
C ALA A 28 12.29 4.72 -10.27
N THR A 29 12.80 5.20 -11.40
CA THR A 29 13.16 6.61 -11.58
C THR A 29 11.88 7.43 -11.73
N VAL A 30 11.74 8.51 -10.96
CA VAL A 30 10.59 9.43 -11.07
C VAL A 30 10.76 10.29 -12.31
N VAL A 31 9.66 10.58 -12.98
CA VAL A 31 9.59 11.49 -14.12
C VAL A 31 8.60 12.60 -13.77
N ASP A 32 8.96 13.84 -14.04
CA ASP A 32 8.10 15.00 -13.82
C ASP A 32 7.00 15.13 -14.90
N PRO A 33 6.02 16.03 -14.74
CA PRO A 33 4.97 16.26 -15.75
C PRO A 33 5.48 16.68 -17.14
N LYS A 34 6.72 17.16 -17.27
CA LYS A 34 7.37 17.55 -18.52
C LYS A 34 8.08 16.37 -19.20
N GLY A 35 8.21 15.23 -18.52
CA GLY A 35 8.92 14.07 -19.01
C GLY A 35 10.39 14.01 -18.60
N SER A 36 10.86 14.93 -17.77
CA SER A 36 12.25 14.98 -17.28
C SER A 36 12.44 14.02 -16.10
N GLU A 37 13.57 13.33 -16.06
CA GLU A 37 13.93 12.47 -14.92
C GLU A 37 14.17 13.33 -13.68
N LEU A 38 13.62 12.89 -12.55
CA LEU A 38 13.69 13.54 -11.25
C LEU A 38 14.30 12.56 -10.23
N PRO A 39 15.63 12.59 -10.01
CA PRO A 39 16.25 11.79 -8.96
C PRO A 39 15.79 12.27 -7.58
N LEU A 40 15.57 11.33 -6.66
CA LEU A 40 15.16 11.63 -5.28
C LEU A 40 16.38 11.71 -4.35
N ASP A 41 16.43 12.76 -3.54
CA ASP A 41 17.42 13.01 -2.49
C ASP A 41 16.91 12.57 -1.10
N GLU A 42 17.74 12.73 -0.07
CA GLU A 42 17.50 12.19 1.29
C GLU A 42 16.27 12.78 1.99
N LYS A 43 15.78 13.95 1.55
CA LYS A 43 14.57 14.56 2.14
C LYS A 43 13.32 13.68 1.97
N TYR A 44 13.32 12.79 0.98
CA TYR A 44 12.22 11.85 0.74
C TYR A 44 12.28 10.60 1.62
N ASP A 45 13.30 10.40 2.46
CA ASP A 45 13.37 9.27 3.40
C ASP A 45 12.65 9.57 4.74
N VAL A 46 12.31 10.84 4.99
CA VAL A 46 11.52 11.25 6.17
C VAL A 46 10.04 11.10 5.86
N ILE A 47 9.43 9.99 6.28
CA ILE A 47 8.03 9.62 5.94
C ILE A 47 7.01 10.70 6.32
N SER A 48 7.24 11.44 7.40
CA SER A 48 6.37 12.54 7.85
C SER A 48 6.69 13.90 7.22
N GLY A 49 7.72 13.98 6.37
CA GLY A 49 8.16 15.21 5.73
C GLY A 49 7.22 15.65 4.60
N THR A 50 7.04 16.96 4.44
CA THR A 50 6.16 17.53 3.41
C THR A 50 6.53 17.07 2.00
N ASP A 51 7.83 17.01 1.67
CA ASP A 51 8.32 16.54 0.36
C ASP A 51 7.96 15.06 0.12
N HIS A 52 8.12 14.22 1.15
CA HIS A 52 7.75 12.80 1.10
C HIS A 52 6.25 12.64 0.86
N LEU A 53 5.40 13.25 1.71
CA LEU A 53 3.94 13.13 1.62
C LEU A 53 3.40 13.66 0.28
N LEU A 54 3.97 14.77 -0.22
CA LEU A 54 3.57 15.33 -1.50
C LEU A 54 3.99 14.43 -2.67
N MET A 55 5.20 13.84 -2.61
CA MET A 55 5.67 12.91 -3.63
C MET A 55 4.87 11.61 -3.61
N GLU A 56 4.59 11.05 -2.43
CA GLU A 56 3.72 9.89 -2.25
C GLU A 56 2.36 10.12 -2.91
N ALA A 57 1.68 11.21 -2.56
CA ALA A 57 0.37 11.53 -3.11
C ALA A 57 0.42 11.60 -4.65
N ARG A 58 1.44 12.26 -5.22
CA ARG A 58 1.62 12.37 -6.68
C ARG A 58 1.85 11.03 -7.34
N LEU A 59 2.74 10.21 -6.80
CA LEU A 59 3.09 8.91 -7.37
C LEU A 59 1.96 7.88 -7.20
N CYS A 60 1.26 7.88 -6.07
CA CYS A 60 0.15 6.98 -5.86
C CYS A 60 -1.08 7.32 -6.71
N ILE A 61 -1.35 8.62 -6.96
CA ILE A 61 -2.34 9.03 -7.97
C ILE A 61 -1.93 8.55 -9.37
N PHE A 62 -0.65 8.63 -9.71
CA PHE A 62 -0.14 8.08 -10.97
C PHE A 62 -0.36 6.57 -11.05
N VAL A 63 0.02 5.81 -10.02
CA VAL A 63 -0.15 4.35 -9.96
C VAL A 63 -1.61 3.98 -10.12
N GLU A 64 -2.53 4.67 -9.45
CA GLU A 64 -3.98 4.45 -9.61
C GLU A 64 -4.45 4.65 -11.05
N LYS A 65 -4.07 5.76 -11.69
CA LYS A 65 -4.43 6.01 -13.09
C LYS A 65 -3.76 5.04 -14.06
N ALA A 66 -2.54 4.60 -13.76
CA ALA A 66 -1.82 3.62 -14.56
C ALA A 66 -2.50 2.24 -14.48
N PHE A 67 -2.87 1.80 -13.28
CA PHE A 67 -3.48 0.50 -13.03
C PHE A 67 -4.89 0.39 -13.61
N LYS A 68 -5.65 1.50 -13.67
CA LYS A 68 -6.93 1.58 -14.40
C LYS A 68 -6.81 1.22 -15.88
N ARG A 69 -5.61 1.30 -16.48
CA ARG A 69 -5.34 0.92 -17.88
C ARG A 69 -4.90 -0.54 -18.02
N GLY A 70 -4.59 -1.21 -16.91
CA GLY A 70 -4.22 -2.63 -16.88
C GLY A 70 -5.40 -3.54 -17.16
N LYS A 71 -5.15 -4.75 -17.66
CA LYS A 71 -6.23 -5.72 -17.96
C LYS A 71 -6.78 -6.39 -16.71
N MET A 72 -5.94 -6.56 -15.70
CA MET A 72 -6.26 -7.21 -14.43
C MET A 72 -6.20 -6.22 -13.27
N LEU A 73 -5.21 -5.32 -13.28
CA LEU A 73 -4.97 -4.39 -12.17
C LEU A 73 -6.17 -3.48 -11.87
N HIS A 74 -6.95 -3.08 -12.89
CA HIS A 74 -8.15 -2.25 -12.70
C HIS A 74 -9.26 -2.92 -11.86
N LYS A 75 -9.21 -4.25 -11.69
CA LYS A 75 -10.19 -5.02 -10.91
C LYS A 75 -9.77 -5.23 -9.45
N LEU A 76 -8.51 -4.90 -9.13
CA LEU A 76 -7.93 -5.14 -7.81
C LEU A 76 -8.00 -3.86 -6.97
N GLN A 77 -8.38 -4.01 -5.72
CA GLN A 77 -8.22 -3.03 -4.67
C GLN A 77 -6.78 -3.12 -4.15
N PHE A 78 -6.15 -1.96 -4.04
CA PHE A 78 -4.79 -1.85 -3.54
C PHE A 78 -4.61 -0.55 -2.74
N THR A 79 -3.62 -0.53 -1.86
CA THR A 79 -3.05 0.70 -1.30
C THR A 79 -1.67 0.94 -1.90
N CYS A 80 -1.24 2.20 -1.92
CA CYS A 80 0.05 2.62 -2.42
C CYS A 80 0.67 3.58 -1.41
N ASP A 81 1.94 3.37 -1.11
CA ASP A 81 2.70 4.12 -0.11
C ASP A 81 4.13 4.36 -0.64
N LEU A 82 4.75 5.49 -0.29
CA LEU A 82 6.16 5.75 -0.60
C LEU A 82 7.01 5.28 0.58
N HIS A 83 7.90 4.32 0.36
CA HIS A 83 8.81 3.83 1.39
C HIS A 83 10.10 4.67 1.49
N GLY A 84 10.31 5.61 0.57
CA GLY A 84 11.50 6.46 0.50
C GLY A 84 12.25 6.28 -0.82
N ARG A 85 13.58 6.34 -0.77
CA ARG A 85 14.45 6.16 -1.94
C ARG A 85 15.46 5.02 -1.80
N ARG A 86 15.98 4.58 -2.95
CA ARG A 86 17.15 3.70 -3.07
C ARG A 86 17.91 4.08 -4.33
N ASP A 87 19.18 4.45 -4.19
CA ASP A 87 20.03 4.88 -5.32
C ASP A 87 19.34 5.93 -6.19
N GLU A 88 18.78 6.97 -5.54
CA GLU A 88 18.02 8.07 -6.16
C GLU A 88 16.69 7.68 -6.83
N LYS A 89 16.29 6.41 -6.77
CA LYS A 89 15.01 5.90 -7.27
C LYS A 89 13.96 5.88 -6.18
N ALA A 90 12.71 6.13 -6.54
CA ALA A 90 11.57 5.95 -5.64
C ALA A 90 11.38 4.47 -5.32
N VAL A 91 11.06 4.18 -4.06
CA VAL A 91 10.67 2.86 -3.58
C VAL A 91 9.22 2.95 -3.14
N LEU A 92 8.29 2.41 -3.93
CA LEU A 92 6.86 2.41 -3.64
C LEU A 92 6.39 1.04 -3.16
N GLY A 93 5.59 1.00 -2.10
CA GLY A 93 4.82 -0.16 -1.68
C GLY A 93 3.47 -0.19 -2.39
N VAL A 94 3.06 -1.35 -2.91
CA VAL A 94 1.73 -1.58 -3.44
C VAL A 94 1.15 -2.84 -2.82
N HIS A 95 0.06 -2.70 -2.08
CA HIS A 95 -0.52 -3.78 -1.28
C HIS A 95 -1.90 -4.16 -1.81
N PHE A 96 -2.00 -5.31 -2.47
CA PHE A 96 -3.25 -5.84 -2.98
C PHE A 96 -3.97 -6.71 -1.96
N ARG A 97 -5.29 -6.67 -1.93
CA ARG A 97 -6.08 -7.59 -1.12
C ARG A 97 -6.00 -9.03 -1.65
N LYS A 98 -5.54 -10.00 -0.83
CA LYS A 98 -5.35 -11.40 -1.26
C LYS A 98 -6.65 -12.10 -1.64
N ASP A 99 -7.74 -11.79 -0.96
CA ASP A 99 -9.04 -12.45 -1.19
C ASP A 99 -9.61 -12.20 -2.60
N GLN A 100 -9.24 -11.07 -3.21
CA GLN A 100 -9.63 -10.75 -4.58
C GLN A 100 -8.93 -11.61 -5.63
N PHE A 101 -7.73 -12.12 -5.35
CA PHE A 101 -7.02 -13.01 -6.29
C PHE A 101 -7.74 -14.34 -6.44
N THR A 102 -8.23 -14.90 -5.34
CA THR A 102 -9.03 -16.13 -5.35
C THR A 102 -10.34 -15.92 -6.11
N TYR A 103 -11.04 -14.82 -5.84
CA TYR A 103 -12.30 -14.49 -6.53
C TYR A 103 -12.12 -14.27 -8.04
N LEU A 104 -11.05 -13.56 -8.43
CA LEU A 104 -10.75 -13.25 -9.83
C LEU A 104 -10.05 -14.39 -10.57
N LYS A 105 -9.83 -15.55 -9.92
CA LYS A 105 -9.07 -16.70 -10.44
C LYS A 105 -7.67 -16.32 -10.94
N VAL A 106 -7.06 -15.32 -10.31
CA VAL A 106 -5.69 -14.88 -10.59
C VAL A 106 -4.75 -15.63 -9.66
N SER A 107 -3.84 -16.43 -10.21
CA SER A 107 -2.85 -17.13 -9.38
C SER A 107 -1.96 -16.13 -8.61
N ALA A 108 -1.87 -16.30 -7.29
CA ALA A 108 -1.02 -15.50 -6.41
C ALA A 108 0.48 -15.87 -6.49
N ASN A 109 0.85 -16.86 -7.32
CA ASN A 109 2.23 -17.29 -7.56
C ASN A 109 2.89 -16.55 -8.74
N ASN A 110 2.26 -15.49 -9.25
CA ASN A 110 2.55 -15.00 -10.59
C ASN A 110 3.67 -13.95 -10.65
N SER A 111 4.79 -14.35 -11.27
CA SER A 111 5.66 -13.46 -12.04
C SER A 111 4.88 -12.52 -12.97
N GLY A 112 3.70 -12.96 -13.44
CA GLY A 112 2.79 -12.19 -14.29
C GLY A 112 2.23 -10.90 -13.66
N LEU A 113 2.00 -10.84 -12.34
CA LEU A 113 1.50 -9.62 -11.70
C LEU A 113 2.58 -8.53 -11.66
N GLY A 114 3.82 -8.91 -11.29
CA GLY A 114 4.96 -7.99 -11.35
C GLY A 114 5.21 -7.48 -12.77
N GLN A 115 5.11 -8.36 -13.77
CA GLN A 115 5.21 -7.96 -15.18
C GLN A 115 4.07 -7.03 -15.62
N GLU A 116 2.84 -7.24 -15.16
CA GLU A 116 1.73 -6.34 -15.48
C GLU A 116 1.90 -4.97 -14.84
N ILE A 117 2.37 -4.91 -13.58
CA ILE A 117 2.74 -3.65 -12.92
C ILE A 117 3.76 -2.90 -13.80
N MET A 118 4.89 -3.54 -14.12
CA MET A 118 5.93 -2.93 -14.96
C MET A 118 5.42 -2.46 -16.33
N ARG A 119 4.49 -3.20 -16.95
CA ARG A 119 3.90 -2.84 -18.26
C ARG A 119 2.93 -1.67 -18.19
N THR A 120 2.21 -1.53 -17.09
CA THR A 120 1.11 -0.55 -16.93
C THR A 120 1.58 0.77 -16.35
N THR A 121 2.66 0.77 -15.56
CA THR A 121 3.30 1.97 -14.99
C THR A 121 4.15 2.74 -16.01
N LYS A 122 3.68 2.87 -17.25
CA LYS A 122 4.31 3.77 -18.23
C LYS A 122 3.98 5.22 -17.87
N PRO A 123 4.92 6.17 -18.06
CA PRO A 123 4.66 7.58 -17.80
C PRO A 123 3.40 8.08 -18.54
N ILE A 124 2.63 8.90 -17.84
CA ILE A 124 1.43 9.56 -18.38
C ILE A 124 1.81 11.03 -18.59
N PRO A 125 1.63 11.59 -19.80
CA PRO A 125 1.93 13.01 -20.03
C PRO A 125 1.22 13.93 -19.02
N GLN A 126 1.87 15.03 -18.66
CA GLN A 126 1.32 16.05 -17.74
C GLN A 126 1.08 15.56 -16.30
N MET A 127 1.68 14.45 -15.91
CA MET A 127 1.65 13.93 -14.55
C MET A 127 3.04 13.45 -14.13
N PHE A 128 3.26 13.36 -12.82
CA PHE A 128 4.37 12.58 -12.32
C PHE A 128 4.21 11.12 -12.77
N GLY A 129 5.31 10.45 -13.06
CA GLY A 129 5.32 9.08 -13.53
C GLY A 129 6.57 8.32 -13.15
N LEU A 130 6.65 7.08 -13.61
CA LEU A 130 7.74 6.15 -13.29
C LEU A 130 8.41 5.65 -14.57
N LYS A 131 9.74 5.55 -14.58
CA LYS A 131 10.57 4.99 -15.66
C LYS A 131 11.54 3.95 -15.08
N GLN A 132 12.05 3.05 -15.92
CA GLN A 132 12.98 1.98 -15.52
C GLN A 132 12.46 1.15 -14.34
N VAL A 133 11.17 0.82 -14.41
CA VAL A 133 10.42 0.21 -13.33
C VAL A 133 10.85 -1.24 -13.11
N SER A 134 11.22 -1.59 -11.89
CA SER A 134 11.28 -2.98 -11.42
C SER A 134 10.19 -3.20 -10.36
N ALA A 135 9.57 -4.38 -10.38
CA ALA A 135 8.54 -4.75 -9.41
C ALA A 135 8.87 -6.12 -8.82
N GLN A 136 9.05 -6.17 -7.51
CA GLN A 136 9.38 -7.38 -6.78
C GLN A 136 8.38 -7.64 -5.67
N ARG A 137 8.01 -8.91 -5.47
CA ARG A 137 7.14 -9.29 -4.37
C ARG A 137 7.91 -9.13 -3.06
N GLU A 138 7.31 -8.49 -2.07
CA GLU A 138 7.89 -8.46 -0.74
C GLU A 138 7.74 -9.84 -0.08
N THR A 139 8.85 -10.54 0.06
CA THR A 139 8.97 -11.66 0.99
C THR A 139 9.33 -11.09 2.36
N LYS A 140 8.78 -11.66 3.44
CA LYS A 140 8.97 -11.24 4.85
C LYS A 140 10.45 -11.11 5.32
N SER A 141 11.44 -11.36 4.46
CA SER A 141 12.87 -11.32 4.76
C SER A 141 13.54 -9.95 4.58
N ASN A 142 12.89 -8.96 3.96
CA ASN A 142 13.48 -7.61 3.77
C ASN A 142 12.93 -6.58 4.77
N MET A 143 12.55 -7.02 5.95
CA MET A 143 12.40 -6.12 7.10
C MET A 143 13.78 -5.98 7.73
N THR A 144 14.66 -5.21 7.07
CA THR A 144 15.83 -4.67 7.76
C THR A 144 15.27 -3.76 8.83
N THR A 145 15.24 -4.26 10.07
CA THR A 145 15.23 -3.41 11.25
C THR A 145 16.45 -2.52 11.17
N GLU A 146 16.33 -1.35 10.54
CA GLU A 146 17.04 -0.21 11.07
C GLU A 146 16.50 0.00 12.48
N LYS A 147 17.36 -0.35 13.43
CA LYS A 147 17.20 -0.07 14.84
C LYS A 147 16.77 1.40 14.96
N PRO A 148 15.61 1.72 15.56
CA PRO A 148 15.39 3.09 16.01
C PRO A 148 16.53 3.42 16.98
N LYS A 149 17.32 4.45 16.66
CA LYS A 149 18.22 5.07 17.63
C LYS A 149 17.37 5.41 18.85
N ALA A 150 17.78 4.87 19.99
CA ALA A 150 17.07 5.00 21.26
C ALA A 150 16.74 6.48 21.55
N GLY A 151 15.48 6.76 21.84
CA GLY A 151 15.05 8.05 22.38
C GLY A 151 13.74 8.57 21.80
N ALA A 152 12.62 7.92 22.13
CA ALA A 152 11.32 8.55 22.41
C ALA A 152 10.23 7.46 22.48
N GLU A 153 10.07 6.85 23.66
CA GLU A 153 8.78 6.26 24.02
C GLU A 153 7.76 7.40 24.15
N THR A 154 6.73 7.42 23.32
CA THR A 154 5.36 7.73 23.78
C THR A 154 4.37 7.39 22.67
N GLY A 155 3.41 6.55 23.02
CA GLY A 155 2.58 5.82 22.08
C GLY A 155 1.58 6.67 21.29
N ARG A 156 1.08 6.07 20.22
CA ARG A 156 -0.25 6.32 19.63
C ARG A 156 -0.56 5.25 18.59
N ASN A 157 -0.97 4.08 19.07
CA ASN A 157 -1.90 3.23 18.32
C ASN A 157 -3.32 3.65 18.74
N LEU A 158 -3.79 4.78 18.21
CA LEU A 158 -5.23 5.05 18.17
C LEU A 158 -5.70 4.72 16.76
N CYS A 159 -6.18 3.49 16.63
CA CYS A 159 -6.95 3.05 15.48
C CYS A 159 -8.11 4.04 15.27
N LEU A 160 -8.30 4.55 14.05
CA LEU A 160 -9.39 5.48 13.72
C LEU A 160 -10.78 4.93 14.09
N SER A 161 -10.92 3.62 14.27
CA SER A 161 -12.15 2.98 14.75
C SER A 161 -12.50 3.33 16.20
N THR A 162 -11.51 3.58 17.06
CA THR A 162 -11.74 3.93 18.48
C THR A 162 -12.14 5.41 18.63
N LEU A 163 -11.66 6.28 17.74
CA LEU A 163 -11.94 7.72 17.78
C LEU A 163 -13.40 8.03 17.42
N VAL A 164 -13.99 7.25 16.50
CA VAL A 164 -15.41 7.36 16.12
C VAL A 164 -16.34 6.95 17.27
N LEU A 165 -15.97 5.94 18.06
CA LEU A 165 -16.73 5.50 19.23
C LEU A 165 -16.71 6.52 20.38
N ILE A 166 -15.61 7.24 20.56
CA ILE A 166 -15.53 8.30 21.59
C ILE A 166 -16.39 9.50 21.21
N ILE A 167 -16.39 9.92 19.94
CA ILE A 167 -17.20 11.05 19.47
C ILE A 167 -18.70 10.73 19.58
N LEU A 168 -19.13 9.51 19.25
CA LEU A 168 -20.53 9.09 19.34
C LEU A 168 -21.06 8.96 20.78
N ASN A 169 -20.19 8.80 21.78
CA ASN A 169 -20.60 8.73 23.19
C ASN A 169 -20.57 10.07 23.93
N ILE A 170 -19.99 11.13 23.34
CA ILE A 170 -19.99 12.48 23.92
C ILE A 170 -21.21 13.30 23.42
N ILE A 171 -21.81 12.91 22.29
CA ILE A 171 -22.97 13.60 21.70
C ILE A 171 -24.31 12.98 22.17
N ARG A 172 -24.32 12.29 23.32
CA ARG A 172 -25.54 11.69 23.88
C ARG A 172 -25.83 12.15 25.30
#